data_AF-A0A3E0C7H1-F1
#
_entry.id   AF-A0A3E0C7H1-F1
#
_cell.length_a   1.000
_cell.length_b   1.000
_cell.length_c   1.000
_cell.angle_alpha   90.00
_cell.angle_beta   90.00
_cell.angle_gamma   90.00
#
_symmetry.space_group_name_H-M   'P 1'
#
loop_
_entity.id
_entity.type
_entity.pdbx_description
1 polymer ?
#
loop_
_entity_poly.entity_id
_entity_poly.type
_entity_poly.pdbx_seq_one_letter_code
_entity_poly.pdbx_strand_id
1 'polypeptide(L)'
;MEGYFAVSLATKKIEGPYPTNLVDPVTGKPFSPDENTLVVAPPDYPQLAEGLEIGALYRDVPGPDGRSGILHELGPLDEYYDWCEKLASFVTNGKRLKERPNDKTEWSNKLSELVVDKKGYPKTEGRGPFWELFRYGMRGMTFGPAVCKKLADDFINWGYVAQASGDSHFSFMCDHIGSAFYIASESGTGMVRYPWQWTQDMEPKLGIEKVAKLKFHNHRGGTVTRLYYRASV
;
A
#
# COMPACT_ATOMS: atom_id res chain seq x y z
N MET A 1 -1.20 -9.80 -15.89
CA MET A 1 -0.21 -9.34 -14.88
C MET A 1 -0.81 -9.64 -13.53
N GLU A 2 -0.06 -10.33 -12.67
CA GLU A 2 -0.51 -10.69 -11.33
C GLU A 2 -0.22 -9.56 -10.35
N GLY A 3 -1.17 -9.30 -9.46
CA GLY A 3 -1.01 -8.38 -8.34
C GLY A 3 -0.63 -9.12 -7.07
N TYR A 4 0.04 -8.44 -6.15
CA TYR A 4 0.37 -8.99 -4.85
C TYR A 4 0.52 -7.86 -3.83
N PHE A 5 0.17 -8.13 -2.57
CA PHE A 5 0.59 -7.33 -1.43
C PHE A 5 1.84 -7.93 -0.81
N ALA A 6 2.77 -7.08 -0.37
CA ALA A 6 3.83 -7.48 0.54
C ALA A 6 3.48 -6.97 1.94
N VAL A 7 3.31 -7.91 2.85
CA VAL A 7 3.02 -7.67 4.26
C VAL A 7 4.35 -7.68 5.00
N SER A 8 4.72 -6.56 5.59
CA SER A 8 5.85 -6.46 6.51
C SER A 8 5.36 -6.76 7.91
N LEU A 9 5.94 -7.76 8.58
CA LEU A 9 5.50 -8.15 9.91
C LEU A 9 6.05 -7.23 11.00
N ALA A 10 7.28 -6.77 10.83
CA ALA A 10 7.89 -5.81 11.73
C ALA A 10 8.75 -4.85 10.94
N THR A 11 8.74 -3.59 11.35
CA THR A 11 9.52 -2.55 10.70
C THR A 11 10.35 -1.79 11.73
N LYS A 12 11.50 -1.30 11.29
CA LYS A 12 12.35 -0.44 12.10
C LYS A 12 12.68 0.83 11.33
N LYS A 13 12.45 1.99 11.97
CA LYS A 13 12.91 3.28 11.46
C LYS A 13 14.43 3.25 11.32
N ILE A 14 14.92 3.73 10.17
CA ILE A 14 16.34 3.94 9.93
C ILE A 14 16.68 5.33 10.48
N GLU A 15 17.45 5.39 11.57
CA GLU A 15 17.90 6.64 12.21
C GLU A 15 19.13 7.22 11.49
N GLY A 16 19.17 8.55 11.30
CA GLY A 16 20.35 9.29 10.83
C GLY A 16 20.12 10.17 9.60
N PRO A 17 21.11 11.00 9.20
CA PRO A 17 21.06 11.71 7.92
C PRO A 17 21.18 10.70 6.78
N TYR A 18 20.39 10.82 5.71
CA TYR A 18 20.31 9.88 4.58
C TYR A 18 21.47 10.07 3.57
N PRO A 19 22.60 9.32 3.63
CA PRO A 19 23.70 9.48 2.70
C PRO A 19 23.55 8.49 1.54
N THR A 20 24.17 8.79 0.40
CA THR A 20 24.18 8.04 -0.86
C THR A 20 24.54 6.55 -0.76
N ASN A 21 25.13 6.13 0.35
CA ASN A 21 25.61 4.78 0.61
C ASN A 21 25.01 4.25 1.92
N LEU A 22 23.69 4.31 2.07
CA LEU A 22 22.98 3.72 3.21
C LEU A 22 23.46 2.26 3.35
N VAL A 23 24.22 1.97 4.40
CA VAL A 23 24.71 0.62 4.72
C VAL A 23 23.91 0.11 5.91
N ASP A 24 23.38 -1.10 5.82
CA ASP A 24 22.76 -1.78 6.95
C ASP A 24 23.80 -1.93 8.07
N PRO A 25 23.60 -1.33 9.26
CA PRO A 25 24.56 -1.37 10.35
C PRO A 25 24.75 -2.78 10.94
N VAL A 26 23.82 -3.70 10.68
CA VAL A 26 23.87 -5.10 11.12
C VAL A 26 24.64 -5.96 10.11
N THR A 27 24.46 -5.71 8.81
CA THR A 27 25.00 -6.60 7.76
C THR A 27 26.16 -6.01 6.96
N GLY A 28 26.44 -4.71 7.09
CA GLY A 28 27.50 -4.02 6.36
C GLY A 28 27.24 -3.88 4.85
N LYS A 29 26.02 -4.19 4.37
CA LYS A 29 25.65 -4.14 2.95
C LYS A 29 24.87 -2.87 2.61
N PRO A 30 24.99 -2.31 1.39
CA PRO A 30 24.14 -1.22 0.94
C PRO A 30 22.66 -1.62 1.02
N PHE A 31 21.81 -0.73 1.55
CA PHE A 31 20.37 -0.86 1.43
C PHE A 31 20.00 -0.77 -0.06
N SER A 32 19.45 -1.85 -0.61
CA SER A 32 18.77 -1.81 -1.89
C SER A 32 17.36 -1.23 -1.64
N PRO A 33 16.97 -0.11 -2.26
CA PRO A 33 15.59 0.40 -2.22
C PRO A 33 14.59 -0.65 -2.71
N ASP A 34 15.09 -1.60 -3.50
CA ASP A 34 14.34 -2.54 -4.32
C ASP A 34 13.86 -3.78 -3.51
N GLU A 35 14.43 -4.04 -2.31
CA GLU A 35 14.20 -5.34 -1.64
C GLU A 35 13.72 -5.26 -0.18
N ASN A 36 14.06 -4.22 0.60
CA ASN A 36 13.77 -4.21 2.04
C ASN A 36 13.44 -2.83 2.65
N THR A 37 13.22 -1.79 1.84
CA THR A 37 13.03 -0.42 2.33
C THR A 37 11.63 0.08 2.01
N LEU A 38 10.92 0.49 3.05
CA LEU A 38 9.59 1.10 3.02
C LEU A 38 9.74 2.61 3.17
N VAL A 39 9.19 3.36 2.23
CA VAL A 39 9.06 4.81 2.35
C VAL A 39 7.71 5.09 3.00
N VAL A 40 7.72 5.80 4.13
CA VAL A 40 6.50 6.28 4.78
C VAL A 40 5.82 7.28 3.86
N ALA A 41 4.49 7.21 3.82
CA ALA A 41 3.66 7.88 2.83
C ALA A 41 4.09 9.34 2.54
N PRO A 42 3.93 9.78 1.27
CA PRO A 42 4.18 11.17 0.88
C PRO A 42 3.50 12.17 1.86
N PRO A 43 4.08 13.36 2.10
CA PRO A 43 3.44 14.43 2.87
C PRO A 43 2.04 14.80 2.38
N ASP A 44 1.74 14.53 1.11
CA ASP A 44 0.42 14.74 0.50
C ASP A 44 -0.67 13.80 1.07
N TYR A 45 -0.30 12.71 1.74
CA TYR A 45 -1.24 11.71 2.29
C TYR A 45 -0.84 11.27 3.72
N PRO A 46 -0.78 12.20 4.69
CA PRO A 46 -0.28 11.94 6.04
C PRO A 46 -1.07 10.85 6.78
N GLN A 47 -2.35 10.65 6.43
CA GLN A 47 -3.20 9.61 6.99
C GLN A 47 -2.66 8.19 6.75
N LEU A 48 -1.93 7.96 5.65
CA LEU A 48 -1.29 6.67 5.39
C LEU A 48 -0.06 6.41 6.27
N ALA A 49 0.52 7.50 6.78
CA ALA A 49 1.65 7.52 7.68
C ALA A 49 1.24 7.67 9.14
N GLU A 50 -0.06 7.54 9.49
CA GLU A 50 -0.48 7.69 10.88
C GLU A 50 0.21 6.64 11.77
N GLY A 51 0.87 7.11 12.83
CA GLY A 51 1.76 6.31 13.68
C GLY A 51 3.22 6.20 13.19
N LEU A 52 3.57 6.85 12.09
CA LEU A 52 4.90 6.87 11.48
C LEU A 52 5.40 8.30 11.29
N GLU A 53 6.71 8.45 11.14
CA GLU A 53 7.30 9.74 10.81
C GLU A 53 7.23 9.99 9.30
N ILE A 54 6.48 11.01 8.89
CA ILE A 54 6.36 11.41 7.49
C ILE A 54 7.76 11.70 6.92
N GLY A 55 8.05 11.13 5.75
CA GLY A 55 9.36 11.28 5.09
C GLY A 55 10.48 10.41 5.67
N ALA A 56 10.24 9.62 6.72
CA ALA A 56 11.22 8.68 7.24
C ALA A 56 11.28 7.38 6.44
N LEU A 57 12.45 6.72 6.51
CA LEU A 57 12.68 5.41 5.92
C LEU A 57 12.56 4.32 6.97
N TYR A 58 11.85 3.26 6.61
CA TYR A 58 11.69 2.07 7.44
C TYR A 58 12.24 0.87 6.68
N ARG A 59 12.73 -0.12 7.41
CA ARG A 59 13.12 -1.40 6.84
C ARG A 59 12.33 -2.53 7.46
N ASP A 60 12.12 -3.57 6.66
CA ASP A 60 11.61 -4.84 7.16
C ASP A 60 12.64 -5.45 8.11
N VAL A 61 12.19 -5.88 9.28
CA VAL A 61 13.00 -6.65 10.23
C VAL A 61 12.29 -7.97 10.54
N PRO A 62 13.03 -9.06 10.82
CA PRO A 62 12.41 -10.31 11.23
C PRO A 62 11.50 -10.12 12.44
N GLY A 63 10.29 -10.67 12.36
CA GLY A 63 9.39 -10.82 13.50
C GLY A 63 9.88 -11.92 14.46
N PRO A 64 9.13 -12.19 15.55
CA PRO A 64 9.49 -13.20 16.55
C PRO A 64 9.67 -14.62 16.00
N ASP A 65 9.02 -14.92 14.87
CA ASP A 65 9.09 -16.20 14.14
C ASP A 65 10.23 -16.24 13.08
N GLY A 66 11.03 -15.18 12.99
CA GLY A 66 12.14 -15.05 12.05
C GLY A 66 11.73 -14.60 10.63
N ARG A 67 10.44 -14.42 10.35
CA ARG A 67 9.97 -13.94 9.03
C ARG A 67 9.95 -12.41 9.00
N SER A 68 10.48 -11.82 7.94
CA SER A 68 10.43 -10.36 7.74
C SER A 68 9.13 -9.89 7.09
N GLY A 69 8.49 -10.75 6.29
CA GLY A 69 7.25 -10.43 5.59
C GLY A 69 6.61 -11.63 4.90
N ILE A 70 5.45 -11.38 4.29
CA ILE A 70 4.62 -12.34 3.57
C ILE A 70 4.23 -11.73 2.23
N LEU A 71 4.42 -12.48 1.14
CA LEU A 71 3.84 -12.15 -0.16
C LEU A 71 2.43 -12.73 -0.23
N HIS A 72 1.50 -11.88 -0.63
CA HIS A 72 0.08 -12.16 -0.58
C HIS A 72 -0.52 -11.91 -1.96
N GLU A 73 -0.72 -12.98 -2.73
CA GLU A 73 -1.08 -12.92 -4.14
C GLU A 73 -2.54 -12.49 -4.34
N LEU A 74 -2.78 -11.53 -5.25
CA LEU A 74 -4.12 -11.01 -5.56
C LEU A 74 -4.70 -11.61 -6.84
N GLY A 75 -3.94 -12.45 -7.55
CA GLY A 75 -4.31 -12.98 -8.86
C GLY A 75 -4.20 -11.94 -9.98
N PRO A 76 -4.90 -12.14 -11.12
CA PRO A 76 -4.91 -11.20 -12.23
C PRO A 76 -5.43 -9.82 -11.82
N LEU A 77 -4.75 -8.76 -12.26
CA LEU A 77 -5.13 -7.38 -11.94
C LEU A 77 -6.58 -7.03 -12.33
N ASP A 78 -7.09 -7.57 -13.43
CA ASP A 78 -8.46 -7.31 -13.86
C ASP A 78 -9.48 -7.92 -12.90
N GLU A 79 -9.20 -9.11 -12.35
CA GLU A 79 -10.02 -9.72 -11.30
C GLU A 79 -9.99 -8.88 -10.02
N TYR A 80 -8.84 -8.33 -9.66
CA TYR A 80 -8.72 -7.40 -8.54
C TYR A 80 -9.53 -6.10 -8.75
N TYR A 81 -9.54 -5.54 -9.96
CA TYR A 81 -10.35 -4.36 -10.27
C TYR A 81 -11.84 -4.65 -10.20
N ASP A 82 -12.28 -5.77 -10.78
CA ASP A 82 -13.67 -6.23 -10.73
C ASP A 82 -14.10 -6.47 -9.27
N TRP A 83 -13.23 -7.08 -8.47
CA TRP A 83 -13.43 -7.27 -7.05
C TRP A 83 -13.55 -5.92 -6.29
N CYS A 84 -12.68 -4.95 -6.57
CA CYS A 84 -12.74 -3.62 -5.93
C CYS A 84 -14.05 -2.88 -6.25
N GLU A 85 -14.49 -2.90 -7.52
CA GLU A 85 -15.76 -2.28 -7.93
C GLU A 85 -16.97 -2.98 -7.30
N LYS A 86 -16.91 -4.31 -7.19
CA LYS A 86 -17.92 -5.09 -6.49
C LYS A 86 -17.94 -4.75 -5.00
N LEU A 87 -16.80 -4.67 -4.33
CA LEU A 87 -16.69 -4.28 -2.92
C LEU A 87 -17.27 -2.88 -2.68
N ALA A 88 -16.91 -1.91 -3.52
CA ALA A 88 -17.46 -0.55 -3.44
C ALA A 88 -18.99 -0.56 -3.60
N SER A 89 -19.52 -1.35 -4.54
CA SER A 89 -20.97 -1.53 -4.71
C SER A 89 -21.62 -2.14 -3.47
N PHE A 90 -20.98 -3.06 -2.75
CA PHE A 90 -21.53 -3.63 -1.52
C PHE A 90 -21.58 -2.59 -0.39
N VAL A 91 -20.47 -1.91 -0.14
CA VAL A 91 -20.38 -0.97 1.01
C VAL A 91 -21.19 0.31 0.81
N THR A 92 -21.67 0.55 -0.40
CA THR A 92 -22.49 1.72 -0.76
C THR A 92 -23.93 1.37 -1.09
N ASN A 93 -24.35 0.11 -0.87
CA ASN A 93 -25.70 -0.37 -1.20
C ASN A 93 -26.07 -0.15 -2.68
N GLY A 94 -25.15 -0.50 -3.58
CA GLY A 94 -25.38 -0.59 -5.02
C GLY A 94 -24.82 0.55 -5.87
N LYS A 95 -24.09 1.53 -5.30
CA LYS A 95 -23.46 2.57 -6.14
C LYS A 95 -22.36 1.96 -7.00
N ARG A 96 -22.27 2.43 -8.25
CA ARG A 96 -21.28 1.95 -9.22
C ARG A 96 -20.75 3.09 -10.07
N LEU A 97 -19.55 2.90 -10.60
CA LEU A 97 -19.04 3.73 -11.68
C LEU A 97 -19.90 3.49 -12.92
N LYS A 98 -20.17 4.56 -13.69
CA LYS A 98 -20.86 4.42 -14.98
C LYS A 98 -19.98 3.71 -16.00
N GLU A 99 -18.68 3.97 -15.94
CA GLU A 99 -17.63 3.38 -16.77
C GLU A 99 -16.34 3.32 -15.96
N ARG A 100 -15.50 2.31 -16.23
CA ARG A 100 -14.15 2.19 -15.68
C ARG A 100 -13.21 3.08 -16.50
N PRO A 101 -12.59 4.12 -15.91
CA PRO A 101 -11.57 4.89 -16.61
C PRO A 101 -10.37 4.00 -16.98
N ASN A 102 -9.78 4.24 -18.15
CA ASN A 102 -8.54 3.56 -18.55
C ASN A 102 -7.34 3.99 -17.69
N ASP A 103 -7.36 5.23 -17.17
CA ASP A 103 -6.35 5.71 -16.24
C ASP A 103 -6.61 5.19 -14.83
N LYS A 104 -5.62 4.48 -14.27
CA LYS A 104 -5.73 3.83 -12.95
C LYS A 104 -5.84 4.83 -11.81
N THR A 105 -5.22 6.00 -11.95
CA THR A 105 -5.26 7.06 -10.94
C THR A 105 -6.66 7.67 -10.88
N GLU A 106 -7.25 7.96 -12.04
CA GLU A 106 -8.61 8.43 -12.19
C GLU A 106 -9.63 7.39 -11.72
N TRP A 107 -9.44 6.12 -12.09
CA TRP A 107 -10.26 5.02 -11.58
C TRP A 107 -10.24 4.95 -10.06
N SER A 108 -9.05 4.96 -9.44
CA SER A 108 -8.88 4.95 -7.98
C SER A 108 -9.54 6.16 -7.32
N ASN A 109 -9.40 7.35 -7.91
CA ASN A 109 -10.07 8.57 -7.45
C ASN A 109 -11.58 8.36 -7.42
N LYS A 110 -12.19 8.05 -8.58
CA LYS A 110 -13.63 7.91 -8.71
C LYS A 110 -14.19 6.79 -7.83
N LEU A 111 -13.50 5.66 -7.72
CA LEU A 111 -13.93 4.56 -6.87
C LEU A 111 -13.93 4.95 -5.39
N SER A 112 -12.89 5.63 -4.91
CA SER A 112 -12.84 6.14 -3.54
C SER A 112 -13.93 7.16 -3.24
N GLU A 113 -14.30 8.01 -4.21
CA GLU A 113 -15.40 8.98 -4.04
C GLU A 113 -16.78 8.31 -3.91
N LEU A 114 -16.99 7.12 -4.49
CA LEU A 114 -18.27 6.41 -4.35
C LEU A 114 -18.59 6.06 -2.90
N VAL A 115 -17.55 5.74 -2.12
CA VAL A 115 -17.66 5.33 -0.72
C VAL A 115 -17.60 6.50 0.24
N VAL A 116 -17.57 7.75 -0.26
CA VAL A 116 -17.71 8.94 0.57
C VAL A 116 -19.15 9.09 1.04
N ASP A 117 -19.35 9.11 2.34
CA ASP A 117 -20.61 9.43 3.02
C ASP A 117 -20.35 10.28 4.26
N LYS A 118 -20.46 11.60 4.11
CA LYS A 118 -20.26 12.58 5.20
C LYS A 118 -21.25 12.42 6.35
N LYS A 119 -22.43 11.84 6.10
CA LYS A 119 -23.43 11.62 7.15
C LYS A 119 -23.10 10.36 7.96
N GLY A 120 -22.70 9.29 7.28
CA GLY A 120 -22.30 8.03 7.91
C GLY A 120 -20.96 8.12 8.64
N TYR A 121 -20.00 8.88 8.10
CA TYR A 121 -18.62 8.92 8.59
C TYR A 121 -18.11 10.35 8.85
N PRO A 122 -18.75 11.13 9.73
CA PRO A 122 -18.39 12.54 9.95
C PRO A 122 -16.97 12.72 10.50
N LYS A 123 -16.46 11.76 11.29
CA LYS A 123 -15.12 11.82 11.91
C LYS A 123 -13.97 11.69 10.90
N THR A 124 -14.24 11.14 9.72
CA THR A 124 -13.25 10.91 8.67
C THR A 124 -13.52 11.78 7.45
N GLU A 125 -14.29 12.87 7.62
CA GLU A 125 -14.74 13.75 6.53
C GLU A 125 -15.56 13.02 5.44
N GLY A 126 -16.20 11.92 5.82
CA GLY A 126 -16.99 11.08 4.96
C GLY A 126 -16.24 9.90 4.36
N ARG A 127 -14.94 9.70 4.63
CA ARG A 127 -14.20 8.52 4.15
C ARG A 127 -14.79 7.26 4.78
N GLY A 128 -15.58 6.53 3.99
CA GLY A 128 -16.23 5.30 4.40
C GLY A 128 -15.31 4.07 4.40
N PRO A 129 -15.90 2.86 4.44
CA PRO A 129 -15.15 1.61 4.47
C PRO A 129 -14.29 1.46 3.23
N PHE A 130 -13.08 0.94 3.40
CA PHE A 130 -12.11 0.66 2.33
C PHE A 130 -11.68 1.88 1.50
N TRP A 131 -12.01 3.12 1.91
CA TRP A 131 -11.65 4.33 1.16
C TRP A 131 -10.15 4.39 0.85
N GLU A 132 -9.28 4.10 1.83
CA GLU A 132 -7.83 4.07 1.66
C GLU A 132 -7.39 2.99 0.67
N LEU A 133 -8.01 1.80 0.73
CA LEU A 133 -7.72 0.70 -0.20
C LEU A 133 -8.05 1.10 -1.64
N PHE A 134 -9.23 1.68 -1.88
CA PHE A 134 -9.62 2.15 -3.21
C PHE A 134 -8.76 3.30 -3.69
N ARG A 135 -8.43 4.23 -2.80
CA ARG A 135 -7.66 5.42 -3.14
C ARG A 135 -6.20 5.09 -3.47
N TYR A 136 -5.62 4.13 -2.77
CA TYR A 136 -4.16 3.97 -2.72
C TYR A 136 -3.63 2.57 -3.01
N GLY A 137 -4.44 1.51 -2.91
CA GLY A 137 -3.98 0.12 -3.04
C GLY A 137 -3.28 -0.14 -4.38
N MET A 138 -3.78 0.47 -5.45
CA MET A 138 -3.20 0.35 -6.80
C MET A 138 -2.18 1.43 -7.15
N ARG A 139 -1.93 2.38 -6.25
CA ARG A 139 -0.95 3.46 -6.46
C ARG A 139 0.43 3.11 -5.94
N GLY A 140 0.68 1.86 -5.56
CA GLY A 140 1.96 1.44 -4.98
C GLY A 140 2.22 2.04 -3.59
N MET A 141 1.19 2.56 -2.93
CA MET A 141 1.36 3.21 -1.63
C MET A 141 1.56 2.19 -0.53
N THR A 142 2.26 2.62 0.53
CA THR A 142 2.39 1.87 1.76
C THR A 142 1.26 2.25 2.71
N PHE A 143 0.59 1.26 3.26
CA PHE A 143 -0.34 1.39 4.36
C PHE A 143 0.43 1.21 5.67
N GLY A 144 0.51 2.26 6.47
CA GLY A 144 1.09 2.21 7.81
C GLY A 144 0.21 1.45 8.81
N PRO A 145 0.70 1.20 10.03
CA PRO A 145 0.04 0.35 11.02
C PRO A 145 -1.40 0.78 11.34
N ALA A 146 -1.65 2.09 11.48
CA ALA A 146 -2.99 2.60 11.76
C ALA A 146 -3.99 2.31 10.62
N VAL A 147 -3.55 2.44 9.36
CA VAL A 147 -4.39 2.13 8.20
C VAL A 147 -4.58 0.63 8.02
N CYS A 148 -3.55 -0.17 8.27
CA CYS A 148 -3.68 -1.63 8.29
C CYS A 148 -4.71 -2.08 9.32
N LYS A 149 -4.67 -1.53 10.54
CA LYS A 149 -5.68 -1.79 11.56
C LYS A 149 -7.07 -1.38 11.10
N LYS A 150 -7.22 -0.16 10.57
CA LYS A 150 -8.51 0.35 10.07
C LYS A 150 -9.09 -0.54 8.97
N LEU A 151 -8.26 -0.97 8.01
CA LEU A 151 -8.68 -1.87 6.93
C LEU A 151 -9.01 -3.27 7.45
N ALA A 152 -8.26 -3.80 8.41
CA ALA A 152 -8.61 -5.05 9.08
C ALA A 152 -9.99 -4.95 9.77
N ASP A 153 -10.24 -3.86 10.49
CA ASP A 153 -11.54 -3.59 11.11
C ASP A 153 -12.66 -3.44 10.05
N ASP A 154 -12.39 -2.79 8.91
CA ASP A 154 -13.34 -2.73 7.78
C ASP A 154 -13.67 -4.14 7.25
N PHE A 155 -12.66 -5.00 7.04
CA PHE A 155 -12.89 -6.38 6.57
C PHE A 155 -13.67 -7.22 7.57
N ILE A 156 -13.42 -7.07 8.87
CA ILE A 156 -14.20 -7.74 9.92
C ILE A 156 -15.67 -7.26 9.88
N ASN A 157 -15.87 -5.94 9.81
CA ASN A 157 -17.20 -5.35 9.83
C ASN A 157 -18.00 -5.61 8.55
N TRP A 158 -17.35 -5.87 7.42
CA TRP A 158 -18.04 -6.10 6.14
C TRP A 158 -17.93 -7.55 5.63
N GLY A 159 -17.18 -8.41 6.31
CA GLY A 159 -16.99 -9.82 5.92
C GLY A 159 -18.30 -10.60 5.87
N TYR A 160 -19.21 -10.35 6.81
CA TYR A 160 -20.53 -11.00 6.79
C TYR A 160 -21.36 -10.61 5.56
N VAL A 161 -21.20 -9.37 5.05
CA VAL A 161 -21.89 -8.90 3.84
C VAL A 161 -21.35 -9.63 2.60
N ALA A 162 -20.04 -9.83 2.54
CA ALA A 162 -19.41 -10.59 1.47
C ALA A 162 -19.89 -12.05 1.47
N GLN A 163 -19.96 -12.68 2.63
CA GLN A 163 -20.47 -14.06 2.78
C GLN A 163 -21.95 -14.16 2.40
N ALA A 164 -22.78 -13.20 2.83
CA ALA A 164 -24.21 -13.18 2.54
C ALA A 164 -24.53 -12.94 1.04
N SER A 165 -23.57 -12.50 0.23
CA SER A 165 -23.76 -12.31 -1.21
C SER A 165 -24.00 -13.61 -1.98
N GLY A 166 -23.61 -14.76 -1.42
CA GLY A 166 -23.64 -16.05 -2.11
C GLY A 166 -22.56 -16.23 -3.18
N ASP A 167 -21.71 -15.23 -3.40
CA ASP A 167 -20.56 -15.33 -4.30
C ASP A 167 -19.32 -15.79 -3.53
N SER A 168 -18.99 -17.07 -3.68
CA SER A 168 -17.87 -17.70 -2.99
C SER A 168 -16.52 -17.13 -3.38
N HIS A 169 -16.34 -16.71 -4.62
CA HIS A 169 -15.08 -16.13 -5.09
C HIS A 169 -14.89 -14.71 -4.52
N PHE A 170 -15.95 -13.89 -4.53
CA PHE A 170 -15.92 -12.57 -3.91
C PHE A 170 -15.64 -12.65 -2.40
N SER A 171 -16.33 -13.56 -1.70
CA SER A 171 -16.10 -13.79 -0.27
C SER A 171 -14.68 -14.25 0.02
N PHE A 172 -14.17 -15.22 -0.77
CA PHE A 172 -12.79 -15.68 -0.65
C PHE A 172 -11.80 -14.54 -0.81
N MET A 173 -11.98 -13.68 -1.83
CA MET A 173 -11.11 -12.53 -2.05
C MET A 173 -11.16 -11.51 -0.90
N CYS A 174 -12.32 -11.30 -0.29
CA CYS A 174 -12.44 -10.47 0.92
C CYS A 174 -11.67 -11.05 2.10
N ASP A 175 -11.83 -12.35 2.38
CA ASP A 175 -11.12 -13.03 3.47
C ASP A 175 -9.61 -13.04 3.21
N HIS A 176 -9.21 -13.35 1.98
CA HIS A 176 -7.83 -13.40 1.53
C HIS A 176 -7.17 -12.03 1.67
N ILE A 177 -7.69 -10.98 1.03
CA ILE A 177 -7.12 -9.63 1.11
C ILE A 177 -7.18 -9.10 2.54
N GLY A 178 -8.28 -9.33 3.26
CA GLY A 178 -8.44 -8.93 4.65
C GLY A 178 -7.39 -9.54 5.56
N SER A 179 -6.98 -10.79 5.33
CA SER A 179 -5.93 -11.45 6.11
C SER A 179 -4.58 -10.73 6.04
N ALA A 180 -4.24 -10.11 4.91
CA ALA A 180 -3.00 -9.33 4.79
C ALA A 180 -2.97 -8.16 5.78
N PHE A 181 -4.08 -7.42 5.89
CA PHE A 181 -4.23 -6.31 6.82
C PHE A 181 -4.37 -6.78 8.26
N TYR A 182 -5.08 -7.88 8.50
CA TYR A 182 -5.19 -8.50 9.83
C TYR A 182 -3.81 -8.87 10.38
N ILE A 183 -3.01 -9.61 9.59
CA ILE A 183 -1.66 -10.03 9.96
C ILE A 183 -0.76 -8.81 10.26
N ALA A 184 -0.81 -7.77 9.42
CA ALA A 184 -0.06 -6.53 9.66
C ALA A 184 -0.51 -5.80 10.93
N SER A 185 -1.81 -5.83 11.24
CA SER A 185 -2.35 -5.16 12.42
C SER A 185 -1.98 -5.87 13.72
N GLU A 186 -1.99 -7.21 13.73
CA GLU A 186 -1.68 -8.03 14.91
C GLU A 186 -0.22 -7.90 15.35
N SER A 187 0.69 -7.54 14.44
CA SER A 187 2.08 -7.32 14.78
C SER A 187 2.38 -5.93 15.37
N GLY A 188 1.38 -5.04 15.39
CA GLY A 188 1.45 -3.69 15.98
C GLY A 188 2.32 -2.67 15.22
N THR A 189 3.32 -3.13 14.47
CA THR A 189 4.21 -2.29 13.62
C THR A 189 4.24 -2.74 12.16
N GLY A 190 3.37 -3.69 11.81
CA GLY A 190 3.27 -4.23 10.47
C GLY A 190 2.74 -3.21 9.48
N MET A 191 3.12 -3.39 8.22
CA MET A 191 2.72 -2.54 7.12
C MET A 191 2.32 -3.41 5.93
N VAL A 192 1.45 -2.89 5.07
CA VAL A 192 1.11 -3.52 3.80
C VAL A 192 1.52 -2.59 2.68
N ARG A 193 2.27 -3.09 1.70
CA ARG A 193 2.64 -2.36 0.48
C ARG A 193 2.20 -3.11 -0.76
N TYR A 194 1.90 -2.38 -1.83
CA TYR A 194 1.82 -2.95 -3.17
C TYR A 194 3.18 -2.77 -3.85
N PRO A 195 4.01 -3.84 -3.94
CA PRO A 195 5.44 -3.76 -4.31
C PRO A 195 5.69 -3.61 -5.81
N TRP A 196 4.71 -3.11 -6.56
CA TRP A 196 4.95 -2.74 -7.94
C TRP A 196 5.95 -1.58 -7.98
N GLN A 197 6.91 -1.68 -8.90
CA GLN A 197 7.97 -0.71 -9.07
C GLN A 197 7.35 0.69 -9.12
N TRP A 198 7.89 1.59 -8.31
CA TRP A 198 7.64 3.02 -8.41
C TRP A 198 8.05 3.47 -9.83
N THR A 199 7.13 3.45 -10.78
CA THR A 199 7.39 4.10 -12.07
C THR A 199 7.25 5.60 -11.87
N GLN A 200 8.02 6.40 -12.63
CA GLN A 200 8.01 7.86 -12.52
C GLN A 200 6.61 8.47 -12.66
N ASP A 201 5.69 7.74 -13.27
CA ASP A 201 4.35 8.18 -13.62
C ASP A 201 3.31 7.90 -12.52
N MET A 202 3.68 7.16 -11.46
CA MET A 202 2.76 6.79 -10.38
C MET A 202 2.73 7.79 -9.20
N GLU A 203 3.40 8.95 -9.35
CA GLU A 203 3.53 10.06 -8.37
C GLU A 203 2.79 9.87 -7.04
N PRO A 204 3.45 9.29 -6.04
CA PRO A 204 3.40 9.83 -4.71
C PRO A 204 4.40 10.99 -4.81
N LYS A 205 3.89 12.22 -4.86
CA LYS A 205 4.69 13.42 -4.59
C LYS A 205 5.19 13.25 -3.16
N LEU A 206 6.27 12.53 -3.03
CA LEU A 206 6.83 12.07 -1.77
C LEU A 206 7.29 13.24 -0.89
N GLY A 207 7.00 14.49 -1.25
CA GLY A 207 7.74 15.65 -0.81
C GLY A 207 9.21 15.29 -0.87
N ILE A 208 9.62 14.58 -1.92
CA ILE A 208 10.97 14.06 -2.04
C ILE A 208 11.54 14.74 -3.28
N GLU A 209 12.55 15.55 -3.07
CA GLU A 209 13.34 16.13 -4.13
C GLU A 209 14.06 15.02 -4.90
N LYS A 210 13.91 15.02 -6.23
CA LYS A 210 14.68 14.15 -7.11
C LYS A 210 16.12 14.63 -7.14
N VAL A 211 16.97 13.99 -6.35
CA VAL A 211 18.36 14.44 -6.17
C VAL A 211 19.25 14.02 -7.34
N ALA A 212 18.98 12.89 -7.99
CA ALA A 212 19.79 12.38 -9.09
C ALA A 212 19.08 11.34 -9.97
N LYS A 213 19.62 11.15 -11.19
CA LYS A 213 19.33 10.03 -12.09
C LYS A 213 20.67 9.42 -12.49
N LEU A 214 20.99 8.21 -12.00
CA LEU A 214 22.24 7.54 -12.35
C LEU A 214 21.95 6.34 -13.26
N LYS A 215 22.79 6.20 -14.29
CA LYS A 215 22.78 5.07 -15.21
C LYS A 215 23.91 4.13 -14.83
N PHE A 216 23.55 2.91 -14.49
CA PHE A 216 24.49 1.83 -14.21
C PHE A 216 24.51 0.89 -15.40
N HIS A 217 25.68 0.31 -15.66
CA HIS A 217 25.81 -0.80 -16.59
C HIS A 217 25.95 -2.06 -15.74
N ASN A 218 25.04 -3.01 -15.89
CA ASN A 218 25.13 -4.29 -15.21
C ASN A 218 26.25 -5.14 -15.84
N HIS A 219 26.65 -6.20 -15.12
CA HIS A 219 27.72 -7.11 -15.55
C HIS A 219 27.41 -7.88 -16.86
N ARG A 220 26.18 -7.76 -17.39
CA ARG A 220 25.73 -8.32 -18.67
C ARG A 220 25.56 -7.26 -19.77
N GLY A 221 26.06 -6.04 -19.57
CA GLY A 221 26.00 -4.95 -20.55
C GLY A 221 24.64 -4.23 -20.66
N GLY A 222 23.67 -4.56 -19.80
CA GLY A 222 22.38 -3.87 -19.73
C GLY A 222 22.49 -2.57 -18.94
N THR A 223 21.85 -1.49 -19.42
CA THR A 223 21.78 -0.22 -18.68
C THR A 223 20.59 -0.25 -17.71
N VAL A 224 20.87 -0.14 -16.41
CA VAL A 224 19.86 0.04 -15.36
C VAL A 224 19.85 1.51 -14.95
N THR A 225 18.68 2.15 -15.04
CA THR A 225 18.51 3.52 -14.57
C THR A 225 17.90 3.48 -13.17
N ARG A 226 18.60 4.05 -12.19
CA ARG A 226 18.07 4.21 -10.83
C ARG A 226 17.76 5.68 -10.53
N LEU A 227 16.68 5.89 -9.78
CA LEU A 227 16.18 7.20 -9.40
C LEU A 227 16.43 7.43 -7.92
N TYR A 228 16.81 8.66 -7.59
CA TYR A 228 17.26 9.06 -6.26
C TYR A 228 16.36 10.15 -5.71
N TYR A 229 16.18 10.11 -4.40
CA TYR A 229 15.07 10.70 -3.70
C TYR A 229 15.56 11.15 -2.31
N ARG A 230 15.34 12.41 -1.92
CA ARG A 230 15.56 12.93 -0.57
C ARG A 230 14.27 13.57 -0.04
N ALA A 231 13.88 13.32 1.20
CA ALA A 231 12.76 14.03 1.84
C ALA A 231 13.02 15.56 1.86
N SER A 232 12.19 16.29 1.13
CA SER A 232 11.93 17.71 1.24
C SER A 232 11.11 17.97 2.49
N VAL A 233 11.63 18.85 3.34
CA VAL A 233 10.97 19.34 4.56
C VAL A 233 9.98 20.44 4.19
#